data_AF-A0A7C1R6H6-F1
#
_entry.id   AF-A0A7C1R6H6-F1
#
_cell.length_a   1.000
_cell.length_b   1.000
_cell.length_c   1.000
_cell.angle_alpha   90.00
_cell.angle_beta   90.00
_cell.angle_gamma   90.00
#
_symmetry.space_group_name_H-M   'P 1'
#
loop_
_entity.id
_entity.type
_entity.pdbx_description
1 polymer ?
#
loop_
_entity_poly.entity_id
_entity_poly.type
_entity_poly.pdbx_seq_one_letter_code
_entity_poly.pdbx_strand_id
1 'polypeptide(L)'
;MTYTTTTTPAETAAKNISMFDIVTSALEAKGRLPCARPQLGLPGNIECYDVSDLYLEQHPGGWVANIALQDVPEGKLNTIGTPDASPYPTKREAFLAGAAILCRLLTGSQELPFIASDDELRVFGYGTGGFKGMFSMSQPAPWL
;
A
#
# COMPACT_ATOMS: atom_id res chain seq x y z
N MET A 1 16.42 -10.68 50.56
CA MET A 1 16.89 -11.08 49.22
C MET A 1 15.93 -10.45 48.24
N THR A 2 16.36 -9.37 47.59
CA THR A 2 15.48 -8.50 46.79
C THR A 2 15.88 -8.66 45.34
N TYR A 3 15.01 -9.24 44.52
CA TYR A 3 15.21 -9.32 43.08
C TYR A 3 14.52 -8.12 42.44
N THR A 4 15.31 -7.11 42.07
CA THR A 4 14.87 -6.08 41.13
C THR A 4 14.95 -6.67 39.73
N THR A 5 13.80 -7.07 39.19
CA THR A 5 13.66 -7.36 37.76
C THR A 5 13.69 -6.04 37.02
N THR A 6 14.84 -5.70 36.46
CA THR A 6 14.96 -4.65 35.43
C THR A 6 14.33 -5.19 34.15
N THR A 7 13.01 -5.00 34.01
CA THR A 7 12.35 -5.19 32.72
C THR A 7 12.56 -3.93 31.91
N THR A 8 13.56 -3.98 31.03
CA THR A 8 13.70 -3.09 29.87
C THR A 8 12.37 -3.05 29.13
N PRO A 9 11.68 -1.90 28.98
CA PRO A 9 10.71 -1.76 27.92
C PRO A 9 11.53 -1.61 26.64
N ALA A 10 11.93 -2.73 26.05
CA ALA A 10 12.06 -2.79 24.60
C ALA A 10 10.62 -2.72 24.07
N GLU A 11 10.09 -1.51 24.12
CA GLU A 11 8.88 -1.11 23.43
C GLU A 11 9.25 -1.22 21.95
N THR A 12 9.14 -2.45 21.43
CA THR A 12 8.93 -2.69 20.01
C THR A 12 7.67 -1.92 19.68
N ALA A 13 7.82 -0.64 19.37
CA ALA A 13 6.86 0.10 18.60
C ALA A 13 6.76 -0.69 17.30
N ALA A 14 5.79 -1.61 17.25
CA ALA A 14 5.30 -2.18 16.03
C ALA A 14 4.83 -0.97 15.23
N LYS A 15 5.73 -0.45 14.40
CA LYS A 15 5.43 0.62 13.46
C LYS A 15 4.27 0.05 12.65
N ASN A 16 3.06 0.56 12.84
CA ASN A 16 1.93 0.20 11.99
C ASN A 16 2.33 0.66 10.59
N ILE A 17 2.85 -0.27 9.79
CA ILE A 17 3.29 0.01 8.43
C ILE A 17 2.01 0.32 7.65
N SER A 18 1.95 1.50 7.03
CA SER A 18 0.76 1.90 6.28
C SER A 18 0.55 0.96 5.08
N MET A 19 -0.69 0.83 4.61
CA MET A 19 -0.98 0.06 3.39
C MET A 19 -0.20 0.60 2.18
N PHE A 20 0.00 1.92 2.14
CA PHE A 20 0.84 2.58 1.13
C PHE A 20 2.31 2.12 1.23
N ASP A 21 2.90 2.14 2.42
CA ASP A 21 4.28 1.70 2.64
C ASP A 21 4.49 0.22 2.26
N ILE A 22 3.49 -0.63 2.52
CA ILE A 22 3.54 -2.05 2.14
C ILE A 22 3.61 -2.20 0.61
N VAL A 23 2.73 -1.50 -0.12
CA VAL A 23 2.68 -1.59 -1.58
C VAL A 23 3.93 -0.99 -2.21
N THR A 24 4.39 0.17 -1.74
CA THR A 24 5.60 0.84 -2.25
C THR A 24 6.85 0.03 -1.97
N SER A 25 7.03 -0.47 -0.74
CA SER A 25 8.17 -1.34 -0.39
C SER A 25 8.20 -2.61 -1.24
N ALA A 26 7.02 -3.18 -1.56
CA ALA A 26 6.92 -4.34 -2.44
C ALA A 26 7.31 -4.01 -3.89
N LEU A 27 6.90 -2.84 -4.40
CA LEU A 27 7.31 -2.37 -5.72
C LEU A 27 8.82 -2.10 -5.79
N GLU A 28 9.40 -1.48 -4.76
CA GLU A 28 10.84 -1.24 -4.64
C GLU A 28 11.62 -2.56 -4.59
N ALA A 29 11.17 -3.53 -3.77
CA ALA A 29 11.77 -4.86 -3.70
C ALA A 29 11.75 -5.57 -5.07
N LYS A 30 10.69 -5.37 -5.87
CA LYS A 30 10.57 -5.88 -7.24
C LYS A 30 11.36 -5.06 -8.27
N GLY A 31 12.06 -4.00 -7.88
CA GLY A 31 12.78 -3.11 -8.79
C GLY A 31 11.87 -2.32 -9.72
N ARG A 32 10.58 -2.19 -9.37
CA ARG A 32 9.59 -1.40 -10.13
C ARG A 32 9.55 0.06 -9.70
N LEU A 33 10.23 0.41 -8.61
CA LEU A 33 10.49 1.77 -8.15
C LEU A 33 11.98 1.95 -7.78
N PRO A 34 12.54 3.16 -7.95
CA PRO A 34 11.94 4.32 -8.62
C PRO A 34 11.83 4.11 -10.14
N CYS A 35 10.76 4.62 -10.75
CA CYS A 35 10.59 4.68 -12.21
C CYS A 35 10.03 6.05 -12.64
N ALA A 36 10.09 6.36 -13.93
CA ALA A 36 9.46 7.57 -14.44
C ALA A 36 7.94 7.47 -14.26
N ARG A 37 7.34 8.46 -13.59
CA ARG A 37 5.88 8.47 -13.36
C ARG A 37 5.15 8.43 -14.71
N PRO A 38 4.20 7.50 -14.90
CA PRO A 38 3.45 7.38 -16.15
C PRO A 38 2.53 8.58 -16.37
N GLN A 39 2.30 8.94 -17.63
CA GLN A 39 1.18 9.81 -18.02
C GLN A 39 -0.03 8.92 -18.30
N LEU A 40 -1.08 9.04 -17.49
CA LEU A 40 -2.25 8.16 -17.49
C LEU A 40 -3.48 8.76 -18.19
N GLY A 41 -3.40 10.02 -18.65
CA GLY A 41 -4.51 10.80 -19.17
C GLY A 41 -5.60 11.08 -18.12
N LEU A 42 -5.28 11.11 -16.83
CA LEU A 42 -6.29 11.30 -15.78
C LEU A 42 -6.84 12.74 -15.78
N PRO A 43 -8.17 12.91 -15.65
CA PRO A 43 -8.79 14.24 -15.66
C PRO A 43 -8.30 15.09 -14.48
N GLY A 44 -8.19 16.41 -14.67
CA GLY A 44 -7.98 17.35 -13.56
C GLY A 44 -6.52 17.55 -13.10
N ASN A 45 -5.53 17.22 -13.94
CA ASN A 45 -4.09 17.29 -13.62
C ASN A 45 -3.70 16.44 -12.40
N ILE A 46 -4.44 15.35 -12.16
CA ILE A 46 -4.24 14.47 -11.01
C ILE A 46 -2.84 13.84 -10.99
N GLU A 47 -2.23 13.67 -12.17
CA GLU A 47 -0.89 13.11 -12.36
C GLU A 47 0.23 13.98 -11.77
N CYS A 48 -0.06 15.25 -11.50
CA CYS A 48 0.86 16.19 -10.88
C CYS A 48 0.92 16.08 -9.36
N TYR A 49 -0.05 15.40 -8.72
CA TYR A 49 -0.08 15.27 -7.26
C TYR A 49 0.69 14.04 -6.81
N ASP A 50 1.33 14.17 -5.66
CA ASP A 50 1.97 13.04 -4.99
C ASP A 50 0.94 12.23 -4.21
N VAL A 51 1.16 10.92 -4.16
CA VAL A 51 0.33 10.03 -3.35
C VAL A 51 0.88 10.05 -1.93
N SER A 52 0.02 10.33 -0.95
CA SER A 52 0.39 10.38 0.46
C SER A 52 -0.04 9.15 1.26
N ASP A 53 -1.13 8.49 0.87
CA ASP A 53 -1.65 7.36 1.64
C ASP A 53 -2.55 6.43 0.80
N LEU A 54 -2.78 5.23 1.33
CA LEU A 54 -3.77 4.25 0.90
C LEU A 54 -4.49 3.77 2.16
N TYR A 55 -5.81 3.91 2.21
CA TYR A 55 -6.61 3.44 3.33
C TYR A 55 -7.93 2.82 2.86
N LEU A 56 -8.57 2.07 3.74
CA LEU A 56 -9.88 1.47 3.51
C LEU A 56 -10.94 2.21 4.29
N GLU A 57 -12.07 2.46 3.64
CA GLU A 57 -13.22 3.09 4.26
C GLU A 57 -14.44 2.16 4.16
N GLN A 58 -15.23 2.12 5.23
CA GLN A 58 -16.43 1.31 5.29
C GLN A 58 -17.62 2.09 4.74
N HIS A 59 -18.27 1.56 3.70
CA HIS A 59 -19.46 2.14 3.09
C HIS A 59 -20.67 1.22 3.31
N PRO A 60 -21.91 1.73 3.16
CA PRO A 60 -23.10 0.88 3.10
C PRO A 60 -22.95 -0.16 1.98
N GLY A 61 -22.85 -1.44 2.35
CA GLY A 61 -22.70 -2.54 1.39
C GLY A 61 -21.27 -3.07 1.22
N GLY A 62 -20.26 -2.49 1.88
CA GLY A 62 -18.91 -3.06 1.85
C GLY A 62 -17.79 -2.08 2.17
N TRP A 63 -16.68 -2.26 1.49
CA TRP A 63 -15.43 -1.54 1.69
C TRP A 63 -14.98 -0.90 0.39
N VAL A 64 -14.47 0.31 0.49
CA VAL A 64 -13.79 1.02 -0.61
C VAL A 64 -12.35 1.28 -0.23
N ALA A 65 -11.47 1.35 -1.22
CA ALA A 65 -10.11 1.79 -1.03
C ALA A 65 -9.93 3.19 -1.58
N ASN A 66 -9.31 4.06 -0.78
CA ASN A 66 -9.06 5.45 -1.07
C ASN A 66 -7.55 5.71 -1.05
N ILE A 67 -7.07 6.39 -2.07
CA ILE A 67 -5.69 6.84 -2.23
C ILE A 67 -5.69 8.34 -2.04
N ALA A 68 -5.03 8.81 -0.98
CA ALA A 68 -4.92 10.23 -0.70
C ALA A 68 -3.85 10.87 -1.57
N LEU A 69 -4.17 12.06 -2.08
CA LEU A 69 -3.26 12.90 -2.84
C LEU A 69 -2.81 14.09 -1.97
N GLN A 70 -1.54 14.48 -2.13
CA GLN A 70 -0.93 15.63 -1.48
C GLN A 70 -0.92 16.84 -2.42
N ASP A 71 -0.83 18.05 -1.83
CA ASP A 71 -0.73 19.32 -2.53
C ASP A 71 -1.91 19.64 -3.47
N VAL A 72 -3.07 19.05 -3.18
CA VAL A 72 -4.31 19.32 -3.90
C VAL A 72 -4.93 20.64 -3.41
N PRO A 73 -5.22 21.60 -4.31
CA PRO A 73 -5.93 22.83 -3.96
C PRO A 73 -7.30 22.56 -3.33
N GLU A 74 -7.69 23.41 -2.39
CA GLU A 74 -9.00 23.33 -1.73
C GLU A 74 -10.16 23.35 -2.74
N GLY A 75 -11.15 22.47 -2.53
CA GLY A 75 -12.30 22.31 -3.43
C GLY A 75 -12.07 21.37 -4.63
N LYS A 76 -10.88 20.78 -4.78
CA LYS A 76 -10.63 19.68 -5.74
C LYS A 76 -10.66 18.32 -5.05
N LEU A 77 -10.91 17.27 -5.85
CA LEU A 77 -10.84 15.88 -5.40
C LEU A 77 -9.41 15.58 -4.94
N ASN A 78 -9.27 15.29 -3.65
CA ASN A 78 -8.01 14.94 -3.01
C ASN A 78 -7.84 13.42 -2.80
N THR A 79 -8.79 12.63 -3.29
CA THR A 79 -8.77 11.18 -3.22
C THR A 79 -9.08 10.55 -4.57
N ILE A 80 -8.41 9.44 -4.85
CA ILE A 80 -8.74 8.53 -5.96
C ILE A 80 -8.98 7.17 -5.34
N GLY A 81 -10.08 6.53 -5.69
CA GLY A 81 -10.42 5.26 -5.05
C GLY A 81 -11.18 4.32 -5.96
N THR A 82 -11.52 3.19 -5.39
CA THR A 82 -12.53 2.29 -5.95
C THR A 82 -13.90 2.96 -5.98
N PRO A 83 -14.81 2.62 -6.92
CA PRO A 83 -16.11 3.28 -6.99
C PRO A 83 -16.98 3.08 -5.74
N ASP A 84 -17.41 4.18 -5.12
CA ASP A 84 -18.33 4.18 -3.95
C ASP A 84 -19.69 3.54 -4.24
N ALA A 85 -20.12 3.58 -5.51
CA ALA A 85 -21.39 3.00 -5.94
C ALA A 85 -21.38 1.46 -5.96
N SER A 86 -20.20 0.84 -5.87
CA SER A 86 -20.05 -0.61 -5.86
C SER A 86 -18.94 -1.04 -4.88
N PRO A 87 -19.17 -0.90 -3.56
CA PRO A 87 -18.20 -1.31 -2.55
C PRO A 87 -17.89 -2.81 -2.62
N TYR A 88 -16.68 -3.19 -2.24
CA TYR A 88 -16.26 -4.58 -2.19
C TYR A 88 -16.79 -5.27 -0.92
N PRO A 89 -17.23 -6.54 -0.99
CA PRO A 89 -17.72 -7.29 0.16
C PRO A 89 -16.71 -7.39 1.32
N THR A 90 -15.42 -7.49 1.00
CA THR A 90 -14.36 -7.68 2.00
C THR A 90 -13.29 -6.58 1.96
N LYS A 91 -12.68 -6.29 3.13
CA LYS A 91 -11.52 -5.40 3.22
C LYS A 91 -10.36 -5.85 2.32
N ARG A 92 -10.16 -7.18 2.18
CA ARG A 92 -9.12 -7.76 1.33
C ARG A 92 -9.34 -7.40 -0.14
N GLU A 93 -10.54 -7.59 -0.66
CA GLU A 93 -10.86 -7.24 -2.04
C GLU A 93 -10.72 -5.73 -2.30
N ALA A 94 -11.20 -4.90 -1.37
CA ALA A 94 -11.01 -3.45 -1.44
C ALA A 94 -9.53 -3.09 -1.47
N PHE A 95 -8.72 -3.67 -0.58
CA PHE A 95 -7.28 -3.45 -0.54
C PHE A 95 -6.59 -3.87 -1.85
N LEU A 96 -6.90 -5.04 -2.40
CA LEU A 96 -6.28 -5.51 -3.64
C LEU A 96 -6.64 -4.61 -4.82
N ALA A 97 -7.89 -4.13 -4.89
CA ALA A 97 -8.32 -3.18 -5.90
C ALA A 97 -7.62 -1.82 -5.73
N GLY A 98 -7.54 -1.30 -4.50
CA GLY A 98 -6.81 -0.06 -4.19
C GLY A 98 -5.32 -0.16 -4.49
N ALA A 99 -4.67 -1.26 -4.12
CA ALA A 99 -3.28 -1.53 -4.42
C ALA A 99 -3.01 -1.62 -5.93
N ALA A 100 -3.94 -2.16 -6.71
CA ALA A 100 -3.83 -2.19 -8.17
C ALA A 100 -3.94 -0.78 -8.79
N ILE A 101 -4.83 0.07 -8.27
CA ILE A 101 -4.91 1.48 -8.66
C ILE A 101 -3.60 2.19 -8.30
N LEU A 102 -3.10 1.99 -7.09
CA LEU A 102 -1.84 2.56 -6.63
C LEU A 102 -0.65 2.13 -7.50
N CYS A 103 -0.55 0.84 -7.83
CA CYS A 103 0.49 0.33 -8.73
C CYS A 103 0.41 1.00 -10.11
N ARG A 104 -0.80 1.22 -10.63
CA ARG A 104 -1.01 1.92 -11.91
C ARG A 104 -0.58 3.38 -11.83
N LEU A 105 -0.91 4.08 -10.74
CA LEU A 105 -0.50 5.47 -10.52
C LEU A 105 1.03 5.59 -10.45
N LEU A 106 1.69 4.67 -9.76
CA LEU A 106 3.13 4.74 -9.53
C LEU A 106 3.96 4.21 -10.70
N THR A 107 3.50 3.15 -11.39
CA THR A 107 4.31 2.39 -12.36
C THR A 107 3.68 2.25 -13.75
N GLY A 108 2.43 2.67 -13.91
CA GLY A 108 1.66 2.51 -15.16
C GLY A 108 1.02 1.13 -15.31
N SER A 109 1.35 0.17 -14.44
CA SER A 109 0.82 -1.19 -14.44
C SER A 109 -0.02 -1.48 -13.20
N GLN A 110 -1.17 -2.13 -13.40
CA GLN A 110 -2.04 -2.63 -12.31
C GLN A 110 -1.53 -3.92 -11.66
N GLU A 111 -0.45 -4.51 -12.19
CA GLU A 111 0.11 -5.74 -11.65
C GLU A 111 0.57 -5.53 -10.21
N LEU A 112 0.09 -6.39 -9.30
CA LEU A 112 0.47 -6.34 -7.89
C LEU A 112 1.88 -6.91 -7.68
N PRO A 113 2.70 -6.29 -6.82
CA PRO A 113 4.06 -6.77 -6.54
C PRO A 113 4.13 -7.95 -5.55
N PHE A 114 2.98 -8.41 -5.04
CA PHE A 114 2.86 -9.45 -4.02
C PHE A 114 1.75 -10.45 -4.34
N ILE A 115 1.78 -11.57 -3.63
CA ILE A 115 0.71 -12.56 -3.55
C ILE A 115 0.03 -12.39 -2.19
N ALA A 116 -1.30 -12.35 -2.16
CA ALA A 116 -2.08 -12.22 -0.94
C ALA A 116 -2.71 -13.55 -0.53
N SER A 117 -2.43 -13.97 0.70
CA SER A 117 -3.15 -15.02 1.43
C SER A 117 -4.24 -14.38 2.31
N ASP A 118 -4.87 -15.12 3.23
CA ASP A 118 -5.90 -14.56 4.12
C ASP A 118 -5.29 -13.70 5.24
N ASP A 119 -4.09 -14.05 5.71
CA ASP A 119 -3.40 -13.50 6.87
C ASP A 119 -2.08 -12.79 6.55
N GLU A 120 -1.60 -12.86 5.31
CA GLU A 120 -0.33 -12.27 4.92
C GLU A 120 -0.24 -11.85 3.44
N LEU A 121 0.72 -10.97 3.19
CA LEU A 121 1.21 -10.59 1.87
C LEU A 121 2.63 -11.12 1.70
N ARG A 122 2.90 -11.81 0.58
CA ARG A 122 4.25 -12.29 0.23
C ARG A 122 4.77 -11.64 -1.04
N VAL A 123 5.97 -11.08 -0.96
CA VAL A 123 6.74 -10.60 -2.11
C VAL A 123 7.83 -11.61 -2.40
N PHE A 124 7.98 -11.97 -3.68
CA PHE A 124 9.08 -12.80 -4.16
C PHE A 124 9.86 -12.02 -5.21
N GLY A 125 11.18 -12.08 -5.16
CA GLY A 125 11.99 -11.43 -6.18
C GLY A 125 13.38 -12.02 -6.27
N TYR A 126 14.14 -11.49 -7.21
CA TYR A 126 15.54 -11.81 -7.39
C TYR A 126 16.34 -10.51 -7.28
N GLY A 127 17.06 -10.36 -6.17
CA GLY A 127 17.87 -9.18 -5.94
C GLY A 127 19.24 -9.33 -6.58
N THR A 128 19.68 -8.29 -7.28
CA THR A 128 21.05 -8.16 -7.79
C THR A 128 21.92 -7.24 -6.90
N GLY A 129 21.32 -6.64 -5.86
CA GLY A 129 21.92 -5.68 -4.92
C GLY A 129 22.09 -6.20 -3.48
N GLY A 130 21.61 -5.44 -2.48
CA GLY A 130 21.81 -5.70 -1.03
C GLY A 130 21.34 -7.07 -0.50
N PHE A 131 20.46 -7.74 -1.24
CA PHE A 131 20.19 -9.17 -1.12
C PHE A 131 20.50 -9.82 -2.47
N LYS A 132 21.57 -10.63 -2.55
CA LYS A 132 21.91 -11.38 -3.78
C LYS A 132 21.14 -12.69 -3.81
N GLY A 133 20.41 -12.92 -4.89
CA GLY A 133 19.68 -14.16 -5.13
C GLY A 133 18.17 -14.05 -4.91
N MET A 134 17.50 -15.20 -4.86
CA MET A 134 16.06 -15.25 -4.61
C MET A 134 15.77 -14.83 -3.17
N PHE A 135 14.82 -13.91 -3.02
CA PHE A 135 14.34 -13.48 -1.72
C PHE A 135 12.83 -13.64 -1.62
N SER A 136 12.36 -13.79 -0.39
CA SER A 136 10.95 -13.73 -0.04
C SER A 136 10.79 -12.81 1.18
N MET A 137 9.81 -11.92 1.11
CA MET A 137 9.41 -11.07 2.24
C MET A 137 7.93 -11.36 2.53
N SER A 138 7.60 -11.55 3.79
CA SER A 138 6.21 -11.62 4.25
C SER A 138 5.88 -10.42 5.12
N GLN A 139 4.64 -9.96 5.02
CA GLN A 139 4.04 -8.92 5.86
C GLN A 139 2.68 -9.41 6.33
N PRO A 140 2.25 -9.12 7.57
CA PRO A 140 0.89 -9.36 8.00
C PRO A 140 -0.11 -8.70 7.06
N ALA A 141 -1.27 -9.34 6.88
CA ALA A 141 -2.37 -8.80 6.10
C ALA A 141 -2.82 -7.44 6.67
N PRO A 142 -2.72 -6.33 5.92
CA PRO A 142 -3.08 -5.01 6.43
C PRO A 142 -4.60 -4.81 6.59
N TRP A 143 -5.40 -5.77 6.10
CA TRP A 143 -6.86 -5.73 6.20
C TRP A 143 -7.42 -6.43 7.44
N LEU A 144 -6.59 -6.98 8.33
CA LEU A 144 -7.04 -7.58 9.58
C LEU A 144 -7.46 -6.49 10.58
#